data_AF-A0A955I8E0-F1
#
_entry.id   AF-A0A955I8E0-F1
#
_cell.length_a   1.000
_cell.length_b   1.000
_cell.length_c   1.000
_cell.angle_alpha   90.00
_cell.angle_beta   90.00
_cell.angle_gamma   90.00
#
_symmetry.space_group_name_H-M   'P 1'
#
loop_
_entity.id
_entity.type
_entity.pdbx_description
1 polymer ?
#
loop_
_entity_poly.entity_id
_entity_poly.type
_entity_poly.pdbx_seq_one_letter_code
_entity_poly.pdbx_strand_id
1 'polypeptide(L)'
;MRILPNKTKFIALFKLFSIIILSFSLISINIPQVAEGLSLEEELNQVKKELEEIRNTKKNLEQDINNEKSLQNTYEQELVNLKNKIDLLSNKIDEKRLVIKELELEIDILTKKLEETEKEIEISETELLGLEDETNTRLVDMYLSQKTFSELNMIVTPKGQSDVIKYNLYHNTIQDTTNSLVADLKEKRVNLEDKKVSLEEDKIKVLRDEVQLNEELLALERDEADLNSTRSIYSSKRQQSIAKVATNSRTLSELSEEEQKTLAMQYKIEQELFNTTKNLGNGSYVKQGTIIGRQGYTGYVIPSGPAGAHLHFGTKVNGSSVNPCSLLIPGVVSGCGGDGSMEWPLKNPFNYTSAYGWRWERWHDAIDISSTANVHAYIYAAHDGWLYKGGSTSQGFWRKICETKDNCNQGKYSFYLHLAE
;
A
#
# COMPACT_ATOMS: atom_id res chain seq x y z
N MET A 1 39.73 20.25 38.38
CA MET A 1 40.54 19.36 37.53
C MET A 1 39.86 19.31 36.16
N ARG A 2 40.57 19.70 35.10
CA ARG A 2 40.12 19.66 33.69
C ARG A 2 39.63 18.24 33.36
N ILE A 3 38.59 18.04 32.56
CA ILE A 3 38.65 17.91 31.09
C ILE A 3 37.22 18.04 30.51
N LEU A 4 37.06 18.90 29.51
CA LEU A 4 36.06 18.86 28.43
C LEU A 4 36.78 18.38 27.15
N PRO A 5 36.11 18.07 26.01
CA PRO A 5 34.74 17.58 25.77
C PRO A 5 34.73 16.42 24.74
N ASN A 6 33.55 15.85 24.42
CA ASN A 6 33.34 15.41 23.03
C ASN A 6 31.87 15.50 22.59
N LYS A 7 31.72 15.94 21.34
CA LYS A 7 30.58 16.66 20.79
C LYS A 7 29.48 15.74 20.24
N THR A 8 28.26 16.22 20.43
CA THR A 8 27.03 16.03 19.67
C THR A 8 27.24 15.87 18.15
N LYS A 9 26.58 14.85 17.56
CA LYS A 9 26.33 14.76 16.10
C LYS A 9 24.87 15.07 15.83
N PHE A 10 24.61 16.32 15.44
CA PHE A 10 23.33 16.83 14.95
C PHE A 10 23.66 17.67 13.71
N ILE A 11 23.50 17.11 12.51
CA ILE A 11 23.53 17.82 11.20
C ILE A 11 22.63 16.97 10.28
N ALA A 12 21.33 17.23 10.18
CA ALA A 12 20.69 18.23 9.31
C ALA A 12 21.01 18.00 7.82
N LEU A 13 20.12 17.27 7.15
CA LEU A 13 19.97 17.24 5.69
C LEU A 13 19.68 18.66 5.19
N PHE A 14 20.59 19.22 4.39
CA PHE A 14 20.26 20.31 3.47
C PHE A 14 20.85 19.93 2.11
N LYS A 15 19.96 19.55 1.19
CA LYS A 15 20.25 19.48 -0.25
C LYS A 15 20.45 20.91 -0.73
N LEU A 16 21.70 21.27 -1.03
CA LEU A 16 22.02 22.49 -1.76
C LEU A 16 21.95 22.16 -3.26
N PHE A 17 20.89 22.63 -3.90
CA PHE A 17 20.82 22.83 -5.34
C PHE A 17 21.82 23.94 -5.68
N SER A 18 22.97 23.57 -6.27
CA SER A 18 23.91 24.54 -6.83
C SER A 18 23.39 24.97 -8.20
N ILE A 19 22.71 26.11 -8.23
CA ILE A 19 22.40 26.85 -9.46
C ILE A 19 23.73 27.41 -9.99
N ILE A 20 24.24 26.82 -11.06
CA ILE A 20 25.36 27.38 -11.82
C ILE A 20 24.82 28.55 -12.65
N ILE A 21 24.98 29.77 -12.13
CA ILE A 21 24.80 31.01 -12.89
C ILE A 21 26.12 31.27 -13.63
N LEU A 22 26.21 30.84 -14.88
CA LEU A 22 27.32 31.24 -15.76
C LEU A 22 27.02 32.65 -16.30
N SER A 23 27.75 33.63 -15.80
CA SER A 23 27.75 35.00 -16.31
C SER A 23 28.62 35.05 -17.57
N PHE A 24 27.98 35.20 -18.73
CA PHE A 24 28.65 35.38 -20.01
C PHE A 24 29.06 36.86 -20.15
N SER A 25 30.36 37.13 -20.02
CA SER A 25 30.95 38.43 -20.35
C SER A 25 31.38 38.41 -21.82
N LEU A 26 30.82 39.33 -22.60
CA LEU A 26 31.08 39.50 -24.04
C LEU A 26 32.50 40.00 -24.27
N ILE A 27 33.35 39.16 -24.84
CA ILE A 27 34.58 39.58 -25.52
C ILE A 27 34.44 39.17 -26.99
N SER A 28 34.27 40.16 -27.85
CA SER A 28 34.15 39.97 -29.30
C SER A 28 35.52 39.65 -29.90
N ILE A 29 35.73 38.38 -30.26
CA ILE A 29 36.83 37.94 -31.13
C ILE A 29 36.19 37.32 -32.36
N ASN A 30 36.50 37.85 -33.54
CA ASN A 30 36.11 37.25 -34.81
C ASN A 30 36.85 35.91 -34.97
N ILE A 31 36.17 34.81 -34.67
CA ILE A 31 36.64 33.43 -34.85
C ILE A 31 35.84 32.81 -36.01
N PRO A 32 36.48 32.07 -36.93
CA PRO A 32 35.81 31.44 -38.08
C PRO A 32 34.65 30.51 -37.64
N GLN A 33 33.54 30.55 -38.39
CA GLN A 33 32.22 29.90 -38.18
C GLN A 33 32.22 28.37 -37.88
N VAL A 34 33.39 27.70 -37.84
CA VAL A 34 33.51 26.25 -37.61
C VAL A 34 33.53 25.90 -36.11
N ALA A 35 33.93 26.85 -35.24
CA ALA A 35 34.01 26.61 -33.80
C ALA A 35 32.63 26.61 -33.10
N GLU A 36 31.67 27.43 -33.56
CA GLU A 36 30.31 27.51 -32.98
C GLU A 36 29.45 26.26 -33.27
N GLY A 37 29.69 25.58 -34.39
CA GLY A 37 28.96 24.36 -34.75
C GLY A 37 29.31 23.16 -33.87
N LEU A 38 30.58 23.06 -33.42
CA LEU A 38 31.02 22.00 -32.50
C LEU A 38 30.40 22.16 -31.11
N SER A 39 30.27 23.39 -30.60
CA SER A 39 29.64 23.65 -29.30
C SER A 39 28.13 23.39 -29.29
N LEU A 40 27.43 23.68 -30.38
CA LEU A 40 25.99 23.43 -30.50
C LEU A 40 25.67 21.94 -30.63
N GLU A 41 26.53 21.16 -31.29
CA GLU A 41 26.36 19.70 -31.39
C GLU A 41 26.61 19.00 -30.04
N GLU A 42 27.58 19.48 -29.26
CA GLU A 42 27.78 19.05 -27.87
C GLU A 42 26.58 19.40 -26.98
N GLU A 43 26.04 20.62 -27.10
CA GLU A 43 24.83 21.04 -26.38
C GLU A 43 23.61 20.18 -26.75
N LEU A 44 23.43 19.86 -28.05
CA LEU A 44 22.37 18.97 -28.52
C LEU A 44 22.46 17.58 -27.89
N ASN A 45 23.68 17.01 -27.81
CA ASN A 45 23.89 15.70 -27.20
C ASN A 45 23.61 15.71 -25.71
N GLN A 46 23.99 16.79 -25.01
CA GLN A 46 23.71 16.95 -23.59
C GLN A 46 22.19 17.04 -23.32
N VAL A 47 21.47 17.85 -24.10
CA VAL A 47 20.01 17.98 -24.00
C VAL A 47 19.29 16.66 -24.28
N LYS A 48 19.76 15.88 -25.27
CA LYS A 48 19.21 14.55 -25.56
C LYS A 48 19.40 13.58 -24.41
N LYS A 49 20.59 13.59 -23.78
CA LYS A 49 20.87 12.76 -22.61
C LYS A 49 19.98 13.14 -21.42
N GLU A 50 19.83 14.43 -21.16
CA GLU A 50 18.93 14.95 -20.11
C GLU A 50 17.47 14.53 -20.35
N LEU A 51 16.99 14.62 -21.61
CA LEU A 51 15.65 14.16 -21.98
C LEU A 51 15.45 12.66 -21.73
N GLU A 52 16.47 11.84 -22.00
CA GLU A 52 16.44 10.40 -21.70
C GLU A 52 16.41 10.12 -20.19
N GLU A 53 17.22 10.84 -19.42
CA GLU A 53 17.25 10.75 -17.95
C GLU A 53 15.89 11.13 -17.33
N ILE A 54 15.27 12.21 -17.81
CA ILE A 54 13.92 12.63 -17.39
C ILE A 54 12.90 11.52 -17.68
N ARG A 55 12.89 10.98 -18.91
CA ARG A 55 11.94 9.91 -19.30
C ARG A 55 12.12 8.64 -18.49
N ASN A 56 13.36 8.23 -18.24
CA ASN A 56 13.67 7.09 -17.39
C ASN A 56 13.20 7.30 -15.95
N THR A 57 13.41 8.50 -15.41
CA THR A 57 12.95 8.87 -14.07
C THR A 57 11.43 8.86 -13.97
N LYS A 58 10.73 9.43 -14.95
CA LYS A 58 9.26 9.40 -15.01
C LYS A 58 8.72 7.97 -15.03
N LYS A 59 9.28 7.10 -15.88
CA LYS A 59 8.88 5.68 -15.96
C LYS A 59 9.04 4.97 -14.61
N ASN A 60 10.15 5.19 -13.92
CA ASN A 60 10.38 4.60 -12.60
C ASN A 60 9.37 5.12 -11.56
N LEU A 61 9.09 6.43 -11.56
CA LEU A 61 8.09 7.03 -10.67
C LEU A 61 6.68 6.51 -10.94
N GLU A 62 6.29 6.32 -12.21
CA GLU A 62 5.01 5.72 -12.59
C GLU A 62 4.88 4.28 -12.07
N GLN A 63 5.95 3.49 -12.19
CA GLN A 63 6.00 2.13 -11.63
C GLN A 63 5.87 2.16 -10.10
N ASP A 64 6.60 3.04 -9.42
CA ASP A 64 6.53 3.21 -7.97
C ASP A 64 5.12 3.63 -7.51
N ILE A 65 4.47 4.56 -8.22
CA ILE A 65 3.09 4.98 -7.93
C ILE A 65 2.13 3.78 -8.04
N ASN A 66 2.28 2.97 -9.08
CA ASN A 66 1.43 1.79 -9.27
C ASN A 66 1.65 0.74 -8.18
N ASN A 67 2.91 0.50 -7.80
CA ASN A 67 3.26 -0.40 -6.71
C ASN A 67 2.68 0.07 -5.37
N GLU A 68 2.81 1.36 -5.06
CA GLU A 68 2.26 1.95 -3.83
C GLU A 68 0.73 1.92 -3.82
N LYS A 69 0.05 2.17 -4.94
CA LYS A 69 -1.41 2.00 -5.05
C LYS A 69 -1.84 0.55 -4.82
N SER A 70 -1.09 -0.42 -5.32
CA SER A 70 -1.34 -1.83 -5.05
C SER A 70 -1.19 -2.15 -3.56
N LEU A 71 -0.14 -1.65 -2.91
CA LEU A 71 0.05 -1.77 -1.46
C LEU A 71 -1.09 -1.15 -0.66
N GLN A 72 -1.62 0.01 -1.08
CA GLN A 72 -2.78 0.64 -0.44
C GLN A 72 -4.00 -0.27 -0.45
N ASN A 73 -4.27 -0.95 -1.56
CA ASN A 73 -5.38 -1.90 -1.66
C ASN A 73 -5.17 -3.09 -0.70
N THR A 74 -3.95 -3.62 -0.62
CA THR A 74 -3.62 -4.68 0.34
C THR A 74 -3.84 -4.22 1.78
N TYR A 75 -3.35 -3.03 2.14
CA TYR A 75 -3.56 -2.48 3.48
C TYR A 75 -5.04 -2.23 3.80
N GLU A 76 -5.83 -1.79 2.82
CA GLU A 76 -7.29 -1.65 2.96
C GLU A 76 -7.96 -2.99 3.28
N GLN A 77 -7.60 -4.05 2.55
CA GLN A 77 -8.14 -5.39 2.77
C GLN A 77 -7.77 -5.92 4.17
N GLU A 78 -6.53 -5.73 4.60
CA GLU A 78 -6.09 -6.09 5.95
C GLU A 78 -6.84 -5.31 7.03
N LEU A 79 -7.07 -4.01 6.83
CA LEU A 79 -7.84 -3.17 7.76
C LEU A 79 -9.28 -3.65 7.88
N VAL A 80 -9.93 -4.02 6.78
CA VAL A 80 -11.29 -4.59 6.78
C VAL A 80 -11.32 -5.94 7.51
N ASN A 81 -10.33 -6.81 7.26
CA ASN A 81 -10.23 -8.10 7.95
C ASN A 81 -10.05 -7.91 9.47
N LEU A 82 -9.12 -7.05 9.88
CA LEU A 82 -8.89 -6.71 11.28
C LEU A 82 -10.15 -6.12 11.93
N LYS A 83 -10.86 -5.23 11.22
CA LYS A 83 -12.14 -4.69 11.70
C LYS A 83 -13.15 -5.80 11.97
N ASN A 84 -13.34 -6.73 11.04
CA ASN A 84 -14.28 -7.83 11.21
C ASN A 84 -13.91 -8.75 12.40
N LYS A 85 -12.61 -9.00 12.60
CA LYS A 85 -12.11 -9.77 13.76
C LYS A 85 -12.36 -9.06 15.08
N ILE A 86 -12.12 -7.74 15.13
CA ILE A 86 -12.39 -6.90 16.30
C ILE A 86 -13.89 -6.89 16.60
N ASP A 87 -14.73 -6.68 15.58
CA ASP A 87 -16.19 -6.64 15.76
C ASP A 87 -16.72 -8.00 16.29
N LEU A 88 -16.18 -9.13 15.80
CA LEU A 88 -16.51 -10.47 16.32
C LEU A 88 -16.06 -10.66 17.78
N LEU A 89 -14.86 -10.19 18.12
CA LEU A 89 -14.29 -10.33 19.45
C LEU A 89 -15.04 -9.45 20.47
N SER A 90 -15.39 -8.23 20.07
CA SER A 90 -16.21 -7.30 20.85
C SER A 90 -17.57 -7.91 21.19
N ASN A 91 -18.23 -8.57 20.23
CA ASN A 91 -19.49 -9.28 20.50
C ASN A 91 -19.31 -10.43 21.51
N LYS A 92 -18.21 -11.18 21.45
CA LYS A 92 -17.92 -12.26 22.42
C LYS A 92 -17.64 -11.71 23.82
N ILE A 93 -16.93 -10.57 23.90
CA ILE A 93 -16.66 -9.86 25.14
C ILE A 93 -18.00 -9.43 25.78
N ASP A 94 -18.89 -8.84 24.99
CA ASP A 94 -20.20 -8.38 25.48
C ASP A 94 -21.09 -9.56 25.92
N GLU A 95 -21.10 -10.67 25.16
CA GLU A 95 -21.77 -11.91 25.55
C GLU A 95 -21.24 -12.42 26.90
N LYS A 96 -19.92 -12.52 27.07
CA LYS A 96 -19.29 -13.00 28.32
C LYS A 96 -19.60 -12.09 29.50
N ARG A 97 -19.61 -10.76 29.31
CA ARG A 97 -20.01 -9.79 30.34
C ARG A 97 -21.45 -9.98 30.79
N LEU A 98 -22.36 -10.30 29.86
CA LEU A 98 -23.75 -10.59 30.19
C LEU A 98 -23.87 -11.88 31.02
N VAL A 99 -23.12 -12.93 30.66
CA VAL A 99 -23.11 -14.19 31.43
C VAL A 99 -22.53 -13.98 32.83
N ILE A 100 -21.43 -13.23 32.97
CA ILE A 100 -20.85 -12.90 34.29
C ILE A 100 -21.90 -12.17 35.15
N LYS A 101 -22.61 -11.21 34.57
CA LYS A 101 -23.68 -10.47 35.27
C LYS A 101 -24.85 -11.38 35.69
N GLU A 102 -25.16 -12.40 34.90
CA GLU A 102 -26.15 -13.41 35.28
C GLU A 102 -25.69 -14.22 36.50
N LEU A 103 -24.43 -14.66 36.51
CA LEU A 103 -23.85 -15.39 37.65
C LEU A 103 -23.77 -14.53 38.92
N GLU A 104 -23.41 -13.24 38.79
CA GLU A 104 -23.44 -12.28 39.92
C GLU A 104 -24.83 -12.21 40.56
N LEU A 105 -25.89 -12.16 39.74
CA LEU A 105 -27.28 -12.17 40.23
C LEU A 105 -27.66 -13.50 40.86
N GLU A 106 -27.18 -14.62 40.31
CA GLU A 106 -27.39 -15.95 40.89
C GLU A 106 -26.72 -16.07 42.27
N ILE A 107 -25.49 -15.57 42.42
CA ILE A 107 -24.77 -15.49 43.71
C ILE A 107 -25.58 -14.67 44.73
N ASP A 108 -26.13 -13.52 44.32
CA ASP A 108 -26.97 -12.68 45.19
C ASP A 108 -28.24 -13.42 45.65
N ILE A 109 -28.90 -14.16 44.75
CA ILE A 109 -30.09 -14.95 45.07
C ILE A 109 -29.73 -16.10 46.04
N LEU A 110 -28.66 -16.83 45.76
CA LEU A 110 -28.19 -17.93 46.62
C LEU A 110 -27.80 -17.41 48.01
N THR A 111 -27.16 -16.24 48.08
CA THR A 111 -26.80 -15.58 49.35
C THR A 111 -28.04 -15.26 50.17
N LYS A 112 -29.08 -14.68 49.55
CA LYS A 112 -30.35 -14.40 50.26
C LYS A 112 -31.04 -15.68 50.75
N LYS A 113 -31.06 -16.74 49.94
CA LYS A 113 -31.64 -18.04 50.34
C LYS A 113 -30.88 -18.67 51.51
N LEU A 114 -29.55 -18.53 51.54
CA LEU A 114 -28.72 -18.97 52.67
C LEU A 114 -29.08 -18.18 53.93
N GLU A 115 -29.13 -16.85 53.86
CA GLU A 115 -29.53 -16.01 55.01
C GLU A 115 -30.93 -16.33 55.54
N GLU A 116 -31.89 -16.62 54.65
CA GLU A 116 -33.24 -17.06 55.03
C GLU A 116 -33.23 -18.43 55.70
N THR A 117 -32.50 -19.40 55.13
CA THR A 117 -32.39 -20.76 55.68
C THR A 117 -31.69 -20.76 57.04
N GLU A 118 -30.64 -19.95 57.22
CA GLU A 118 -29.95 -19.78 58.51
C GLU A 118 -30.88 -19.21 59.58
N LYS A 119 -31.72 -18.22 59.24
CA LYS A 119 -32.74 -17.70 60.18
C LYS A 119 -33.76 -18.76 60.55
N GLU A 120 -34.21 -19.59 59.60
CA GLU A 120 -35.15 -20.68 59.89
C GLU A 120 -34.53 -21.75 60.81
N ILE A 121 -33.23 -22.02 60.66
CA ILE A 121 -32.47 -22.90 61.56
C ILE A 121 -32.43 -22.29 62.96
N GLU A 122 -32.03 -21.02 63.09
CA GLU A 122 -31.95 -20.31 64.39
C GLU A 122 -33.31 -20.30 65.13
N ILE A 123 -34.40 -20.05 64.40
CA ILE A 123 -35.77 -20.12 64.94
C ILE A 123 -36.09 -21.55 65.42
N SER A 124 -35.80 -22.56 64.60
CA SER A 124 -36.08 -23.97 64.95
C SER A 124 -35.27 -24.43 66.16
N GLU A 125 -34.03 -23.95 66.32
CA GLU A 125 -33.19 -24.21 67.49
C GLU A 125 -33.71 -23.52 68.75
N THR A 126 -34.17 -22.27 68.62
CA THR A 126 -34.79 -21.54 69.72
C THR A 126 -36.08 -22.20 70.17
N GLU A 127 -36.92 -22.66 69.25
CA GLU A 127 -38.16 -23.41 69.54
C GLU A 127 -37.87 -24.74 70.25
N LEU A 128 -36.83 -25.47 69.82
CA LEU A 128 -36.39 -26.70 70.48
C LEU A 128 -35.94 -26.46 71.93
N LEU A 129 -35.15 -25.42 72.17
CA LEU A 129 -34.71 -25.04 73.52
C LEU A 129 -35.90 -24.63 74.41
N GLY A 130 -36.84 -23.86 73.86
CA GLY A 130 -38.06 -23.46 74.57
C GLY A 130 -38.93 -24.65 74.97
N LEU A 131 -39.10 -25.62 74.06
CA LEU A 131 -39.83 -26.85 74.33
C LEU A 131 -39.15 -27.72 75.39
N GLU A 132 -37.82 -27.79 75.37
CA GLU A 132 -37.05 -28.50 76.39
C GLU A 132 -37.25 -27.87 77.79
N ASP A 133 -37.17 -26.54 77.89
CA ASP A 133 -37.36 -25.80 79.14
C ASP A 133 -38.79 -25.90 79.67
N GLU A 134 -39.80 -25.75 78.80
CA GLU A 134 -41.21 -25.92 79.17
C GLU A 134 -41.48 -27.34 79.66
N THR A 135 -40.91 -28.35 78.98
CA THR A 135 -41.07 -29.75 79.37
C THR A 135 -40.42 -30.03 80.71
N ASN A 136 -39.19 -29.54 80.94
CA ASN A 136 -38.52 -29.66 82.23
C ASN A 136 -39.33 -29.01 83.35
N THR A 137 -39.85 -27.81 83.13
CA THR A 137 -40.71 -27.11 84.10
C THR A 137 -41.97 -27.91 84.41
N ARG A 138 -42.68 -28.40 83.38
CA ARG A 138 -43.87 -29.25 83.54
C ARG A 138 -43.56 -30.54 84.31
N LEU A 139 -42.42 -31.18 84.07
CA LEU A 139 -42.00 -32.39 84.79
C LEU A 139 -41.70 -32.10 86.27
N VAL A 140 -41.03 -30.99 86.57
CA VAL A 140 -40.77 -30.54 87.94
C VAL A 140 -42.08 -30.23 88.67
N ASP A 141 -43.00 -29.50 88.05
CA ASP A 141 -44.30 -29.18 88.63
C ASP A 141 -45.13 -30.45 88.90
N MET A 142 -45.13 -31.40 87.95
CA MET A 142 -45.77 -32.70 88.16
C MET A 142 -45.14 -33.45 89.33
N TYR A 143 -43.82 -33.51 89.43
CA TYR A 143 -43.11 -34.16 90.53
C TYR A 143 -43.41 -33.51 91.89
N LEU A 144 -43.40 -32.17 91.96
CA LEU A 144 -43.74 -31.42 93.16
C LEU A 144 -45.20 -31.64 93.57
N SER A 145 -46.13 -31.69 92.60
CA SER A 145 -47.55 -31.99 92.84
C SER A 145 -47.75 -33.41 93.40
N GLN A 146 -47.00 -34.39 92.91
CA GLN A 146 -47.01 -35.77 93.39
C GLN A 146 -46.48 -35.85 94.83
N LYS A 147 -45.42 -35.10 95.15
CA LYS A 147 -44.85 -35.04 96.49
C LYS A 147 -45.77 -34.34 97.50
N THR A 148 -46.44 -33.25 97.11
CA THR A 148 -47.45 -32.58 97.96
C THR A 148 -48.67 -33.47 98.20
N PHE A 149 -49.11 -34.26 97.21
CA PHE A 149 -50.14 -35.28 97.41
C PHE A 149 -49.70 -36.43 98.32
N SER A 150 -48.42 -36.80 98.30
CA SER A 150 -47.83 -37.84 99.16
C SER A 150 -47.64 -37.39 100.61
N GLU A 151 -47.32 -36.11 100.83
CA GLU A 151 -47.18 -35.51 102.18
C GLU A 151 -48.55 -35.22 102.84
N LEU A 152 -49.63 -35.13 102.06
CA LEU A 152 -51.03 -35.06 102.53
C LEU A 152 -51.61 -36.45 102.78
N ASN A 153 -51.15 -37.13 103.84
CA ASN A 153 -51.81 -38.36 104.26
C ASN A 153 -53.18 -38.06 104.89
N MET A 154 -54.24 -38.43 104.16
CA MET A 154 -55.43 -39.11 104.69
C MET A 154 -56.36 -38.31 105.63
N ILE A 155 -57.24 -37.47 105.06
CA ILE A 155 -58.61 -37.28 105.60
C ILE A 155 -59.63 -37.38 104.45
N VAL A 156 -60.02 -38.63 104.19
CA VAL A 156 -61.36 -39.13 103.77
C VAL A 156 -62.08 -38.42 102.60
N THR A 157 -62.10 -39.05 101.41
CA THR A 157 -63.31 -39.71 100.84
C THR A 157 -62.98 -40.59 99.60
N PRO A 158 -63.76 -41.66 99.31
CA PRO A 158 -63.39 -42.72 98.37
C PRO A 158 -64.01 -42.51 96.97
N LYS A 159 -63.19 -42.12 95.99
CA LYS A 159 -63.29 -42.51 94.56
C LYS A 159 -61.89 -42.68 93.96
N GLY A 160 -61.01 -43.33 94.72
CA GLY A 160 -59.64 -43.63 94.33
C GLY A 160 -59.60 -44.75 93.29
N GLN A 161 -59.55 -44.36 92.02
CA GLN A 161 -58.98 -45.08 90.86
C GLN A 161 -59.05 -44.18 89.62
N SER A 162 -60.08 -43.32 89.49
CA SER A 162 -60.25 -42.34 88.40
C SER A 162 -59.09 -41.34 88.28
N ASP A 163 -58.65 -40.77 89.40
CA ASP A 163 -57.81 -39.57 89.35
C ASP A 163 -56.31 -39.90 89.19
N VAL A 164 -55.87 -41.05 89.70
CA VAL A 164 -54.53 -41.60 89.42
C VAL A 164 -54.42 -42.07 87.96
N ILE A 165 -55.49 -42.65 87.41
CA ILE A 165 -55.54 -43.05 85.99
C ILE A 165 -55.52 -41.81 85.09
N LYS A 166 -56.26 -40.75 85.43
CA LYS A 166 -56.20 -39.46 84.71
C LYS A 166 -54.81 -38.83 84.76
N TYR A 167 -54.14 -38.85 85.91
CA TYR A 167 -52.77 -38.32 86.06
C TYR A 167 -51.76 -39.06 85.15
N ASN A 168 -51.74 -40.40 85.18
CA ASN A 168 -50.85 -41.17 84.31
C ASN A 168 -51.19 -41.00 82.83
N LEU A 169 -52.48 -40.91 82.48
CA LEU A 169 -52.90 -40.59 81.11
C LEU A 169 -52.46 -39.20 80.67
N TYR A 170 -52.61 -38.17 81.51
CA TYR A 170 -52.14 -36.82 81.20
C TYR A 170 -50.61 -36.73 81.11
N HIS A 171 -49.87 -37.42 81.99
CA HIS A 171 -48.41 -37.50 81.92
C HIS A 171 -47.94 -38.07 80.58
N ASN A 172 -48.46 -39.24 80.22
CA ASN A 172 -48.08 -39.93 78.98
C ASN A 172 -48.51 -39.11 77.77
N THR A 173 -49.71 -38.53 77.77
CA THR A 173 -50.20 -37.70 76.65
C THR A 173 -49.34 -36.44 76.45
N ILE A 174 -48.93 -35.77 77.54
CA ILE A 174 -48.06 -34.59 77.47
C ILE A 174 -46.66 -35.00 76.98
N GLN A 175 -46.09 -36.08 77.51
CA GLN A 175 -44.79 -36.59 77.05
C GLN A 175 -44.82 -37.01 75.59
N ASP A 176 -45.86 -37.73 75.15
CA ASP A 176 -46.00 -38.18 73.76
C ASP A 176 -46.15 -36.99 72.81
N THR A 177 -46.95 -35.99 73.19
CA THR A 177 -47.14 -34.77 72.37
C THR A 177 -45.85 -33.98 72.25
N THR A 178 -45.15 -33.75 73.37
CA THR A 178 -43.85 -33.07 73.38
C THR A 178 -42.81 -33.84 72.56
N ASN A 179 -42.72 -35.17 72.75
CA ASN A 179 -41.77 -36.00 72.03
C ASN A 179 -42.02 -35.97 70.52
N SER A 180 -43.28 -35.94 70.08
CA SER A 180 -43.64 -35.75 68.67
C SER A 180 -43.19 -34.37 68.16
N LEU A 181 -43.49 -33.30 68.89
CA LEU A 181 -43.11 -31.94 68.49
C LEU A 181 -41.59 -31.76 68.39
N VAL A 182 -40.85 -32.33 69.34
CA VAL A 182 -39.38 -32.34 69.35
C VAL A 182 -38.83 -33.16 68.18
N ALA A 183 -39.45 -34.29 67.86
CA ALA A 183 -39.05 -35.10 66.70
C ALA A 183 -39.26 -34.33 65.39
N ASP A 184 -40.43 -33.72 65.21
CA ASP A 184 -40.77 -32.94 64.01
C ASP A 184 -39.83 -31.73 63.83
N LEU A 185 -39.54 -30.99 64.91
CA LEU A 185 -38.60 -29.86 64.87
C LEU A 185 -37.15 -30.30 64.62
N LYS A 186 -36.73 -31.43 65.19
CA LYS A 186 -35.41 -32.00 64.89
C LYS A 186 -35.30 -32.42 63.43
N GLU A 187 -36.32 -33.06 62.88
CA GLU A 187 -36.37 -33.45 61.46
C GLU A 187 -36.35 -32.20 60.56
N LYS A 188 -37.17 -31.19 60.86
CA LYS A 188 -37.15 -29.91 60.15
C LYS A 188 -35.76 -29.27 60.17
N ARG A 189 -35.09 -29.24 61.32
CA ARG A 189 -33.73 -28.69 61.43
C ARG A 189 -32.73 -29.46 60.57
N VAL A 190 -32.76 -30.80 60.60
CA VAL A 190 -31.88 -31.63 59.75
C VAL A 190 -32.11 -31.33 58.27
N ASN A 191 -33.38 -31.25 57.84
CA ASN A 191 -33.72 -30.91 56.45
C ASN A 191 -33.24 -29.50 56.05
N LEU A 192 -33.29 -28.53 56.97
CA LEU A 192 -32.79 -27.18 56.72
C LEU A 192 -31.26 -27.14 56.63
N GLU A 193 -30.55 -27.90 57.46
CA GLU A 193 -29.09 -28.02 57.39
C GLU A 193 -28.65 -28.70 56.08
N ASP A 194 -29.32 -29.77 55.65
CA ASP A 194 -29.05 -30.40 54.37
C ASP A 194 -29.28 -29.43 53.20
N LYS A 195 -30.35 -28.64 53.26
CA LYS A 195 -30.63 -27.58 52.28
C LYS A 195 -29.56 -26.49 52.30
N LYS A 196 -29.06 -26.09 53.48
CA LYS A 196 -27.99 -25.12 53.62
C LYS A 196 -26.72 -25.60 52.93
N VAL A 197 -26.30 -26.84 53.21
CA VAL A 197 -25.11 -27.45 52.56
C VAL A 197 -25.26 -27.45 51.05
N SER A 198 -26.42 -27.87 50.52
CA SER A 198 -26.68 -27.85 49.07
C SER A 198 -26.59 -26.43 48.47
N LEU A 199 -27.12 -25.41 49.15
CA LEU A 199 -27.03 -24.03 48.69
C LEU A 199 -25.60 -23.48 48.73
N GLU A 200 -24.79 -23.87 49.73
CA GLU A 200 -23.37 -23.51 49.80
C GLU A 200 -22.57 -24.14 48.67
N GLU A 201 -22.83 -25.42 48.36
CA GLU A 201 -22.20 -26.13 47.24
C GLU A 201 -22.53 -25.47 45.89
N ASP A 202 -23.81 -25.15 45.64
CA ASP A 202 -24.26 -24.45 44.45
C ASP A 202 -23.58 -23.07 44.33
N LYS A 203 -23.52 -22.32 45.43
CA LYS A 203 -22.85 -21.00 45.45
C LYS A 203 -21.37 -21.09 45.12
N ILE A 204 -20.65 -22.09 45.67
CA ILE A 204 -19.23 -22.31 45.38
C ILE A 204 -19.03 -22.64 43.90
N LYS A 205 -19.95 -23.42 43.30
CA LYS A 205 -19.89 -23.74 41.88
C LYS A 205 -20.06 -22.49 41.01
N VAL A 206 -21.06 -21.66 41.30
CA VAL A 206 -21.30 -20.41 40.56
C VAL A 206 -20.11 -19.44 40.68
N LEU A 207 -19.52 -19.30 41.89
CA LEU A 207 -18.32 -18.49 42.11
C LEU A 207 -17.12 -19.00 41.30
N ARG A 208 -16.94 -20.32 41.17
CA ARG A 208 -15.88 -20.89 40.35
C ARG A 208 -16.08 -20.56 38.86
N ASP A 209 -17.30 -20.71 38.38
CA ASP A 209 -17.65 -20.43 36.99
C ASP A 209 -17.47 -18.93 36.67
N GLU A 210 -17.82 -18.03 37.61
CA GLU A 210 -17.59 -16.59 37.50
C GLU A 210 -16.09 -16.24 37.39
N VAL A 211 -15.24 -16.82 38.24
CA VAL A 211 -13.79 -16.60 38.18
C VAL A 211 -13.21 -17.08 36.86
N GLN A 212 -13.62 -18.27 36.39
CA GLN A 212 -13.17 -18.80 35.09
C GLN A 212 -13.57 -17.88 33.93
N LEU A 213 -14.82 -17.40 33.91
CA LEU A 213 -15.29 -16.49 32.86
C LEU A 213 -14.58 -15.13 32.90
N ASN A 214 -14.23 -14.62 34.08
CA ASN A 214 -13.44 -13.40 34.22
C ASN A 214 -12.02 -13.56 33.66
N GLU A 215 -11.38 -14.72 33.87
CA GLU A 215 -10.07 -15.02 33.25
C GLU A 215 -10.16 -15.08 31.72
N GLU A 216 -11.20 -15.75 31.18
CA GLU A 216 -11.47 -15.79 29.74
C GLU A 216 -11.73 -14.40 29.17
N LEU A 217 -12.52 -13.57 29.86
CA LEU A 217 -12.83 -12.19 29.47
C LEU A 217 -11.55 -11.35 29.37
N LEU A 218 -10.67 -11.42 30.37
CA LEU A 218 -9.39 -10.71 30.36
C LEU A 218 -8.48 -11.13 29.21
N ALA A 219 -8.51 -12.41 28.82
CA ALA A 219 -7.76 -12.89 27.65
C ALA A 219 -8.33 -12.29 26.35
N LEU A 220 -9.65 -12.28 26.19
CA LEU A 220 -10.31 -11.69 25.01
C LEU A 220 -10.06 -10.18 24.90
N GLU A 221 -10.09 -9.44 26.01
CA GLU A 221 -9.80 -8.00 26.02
C GLU A 221 -8.35 -7.70 25.63
N ARG A 222 -7.40 -8.55 26.03
CA ARG A 222 -5.99 -8.43 25.58
C ARG A 222 -5.85 -8.68 24.09
N ASP A 223 -6.48 -9.73 23.57
CA ASP A 223 -6.48 -10.03 22.13
C ASP A 223 -7.10 -8.87 21.33
N GLU A 224 -8.16 -8.24 21.83
CA GLU A 224 -8.80 -7.08 21.20
C GLU A 224 -7.87 -5.86 21.18
N ALA A 225 -7.15 -5.60 22.27
CA ALA A 225 -6.16 -4.53 22.35
C ALA A 225 -5.01 -4.74 21.34
N ASP A 226 -4.51 -5.97 21.21
CA ASP A 226 -3.45 -6.33 20.27
C ASP A 226 -3.90 -6.19 18.80
N LEU A 227 -5.15 -6.60 18.50
CA LEU A 227 -5.74 -6.39 17.17
C LEU A 227 -5.92 -4.90 16.86
N ASN A 228 -6.39 -4.10 17.81
CA ASN A 228 -6.52 -2.66 17.64
C ASN A 228 -5.17 -1.97 17.41
N SER A 229 -4.13 -2.39 18.14
CA SER A 229 -2.75 -1.93 17.93
C SER A 229 -2.26 -2.26 16.51
N THR A 230 -2.47 -3.51 16.08
CA THR A 230 -2.14 -3.96 14.72
C THR A 230 -2.89 -3.15 13.66
N ARG A 231 -4.19 -2.89 13.85
CA ARG A 231 -5.01 -2.05 12.96
C ARG A 231 -4.45 -0.64 12.84
N SER A 232 -4.01 -0.04 13.94
CA SER A 232 -3.38 1.29 13.94
C SER A 232 -2.09 1.33 13.12
N ILE A 233 -1.26 0.28 13.22
CA ILE A 233 -0.03 0.15 12.42
C ILE A 233 -0.34 0.10 10.92
N TYR A 234 -1.31 -0.71 10.50
CA TYR A 234 -1.72 -0.79 9.09
C TYR A 234 -2.33 0.52 8.59
N SER A 235 -3.12 1.21 9.41
CA SER A 235 -3.65 2.53 9.09
C SER A 235 -2.53 3.56 8.85
N SER A 236 -1.50 3.54 9.69
CA SER A 236 -0.32 4.39 9.53
C SER A 236 0.46 4.08 8.25
N LYS A 237 0.72 2.80 7.97
CA LYS A 237 1.40 2.36 6.73
C LYS A 237 0.63 2.79 5.48
N ARG A 238 -0.70 2.67 5.49
CA ARG A 238 -1.56 3.14 4.40
C ARG A 238 -1.44 4.64 4.19
N GLN A 239 -1.47 5.43 5.27
CA GLN A 239 -1.32 6.88 5.17
C GLN A 239 0.05 7.30 4.63
N GLN A 240 1.12 6.59 5.02
CA GLN A 240 2.46 6.83 4.48
C GLN A 240 2.52 6.55 2.97
N SER A 241 1.91 5.45 2.51
CA SER A 241 1.84 5.12 1.08
C SER A 241 1.05 6.17 0.30
N ILE A 242 -0.08 6.65 0.83
CA ILE A 242 -0.87 7.74 0.22
C ILE A 242 -0.03 9.01 0.06
N ALA A 243 0.72 9.40 1.11
CA ALA A 243 1.60 10.55 1.06
C ALA A 243 2.72 10.40 0.02
N LYS A 244 3.28 9.18 -0.12
CA LYS A 244 4.29 8.87 -1.12
C LYS A 244 3.72 8.94 -2.54
N VAL A 245 2.53 8.40 -2.78
CA VAL A 245 1.84 8.54 -4.08
C VAL A 245 1.58 9.99 -4.43
N ALA A 246 1.09 10.80 -3.48
CA ALA A 246 0.85 12.22 -3.70
C ALA A 246 2.15 12.97 -4.05
N THR A 247 3.23 12.68 -3.32
CA THR A 247 4.56 13.28 -3.57
C THR A 247 5.09 12.90 -4.94
N ASN A 248 5.12 11.59 -5.26
CA ASN A 248 5.61 11.10 -6.55
C ASN A 248 4.76 11.63 -7.71
N SER A 249 3.45 11.74 -7.54
CA SER A 249 2.56 12.29 -8.58
C SER A 249 2.85 13.77 -8.84
N ARG A 250 3.17 14.55 -7.80
CA ARG A 250 3.60 15.95 -7.97
C ARG A 250 4.92 16.03 -8.73
N THR A 251 5.91 15.25 -8.34
CA THR A 251 7.21 15.20 -9.04
C THR A 251 7.06 14.75 -10.49
N LEU A 252 6.16 13.81 -10.78
CA LEU A 252 5.86 13.39 -12.15
C LEU A 252 5.28 14.54 -13.00
N SER A 253 4.46 15.41 -12.40
CA SER A 253 3.94 16.61 -13.05
C SER A 253 5.06 17.62 -13.35
N GLU A 254 5.93 17.88 -12.37
CA GLU A 254 7.08 18.79 -12.52
C GLU A 254 8.03 18.30 -13.64
N LEU A 255 8.37 17.01 -13.65
CA LEU A 255 9.19 16.39 -14.70
C LEU A 255 8.52 16.41 -16.07
N SER A 256 7.19 16.43 -16.13
CA SER A 256 6.47 16.54 -17.41
C SER A 256 6.56 17.95 -18.01
N GLU A 257 6.55 18.99 -17.17
CA GLU A 257 6.82 20.36 -17.61
C GLU A 257 8.29 20.54 -18.03
N GLU A 258 9.21 19.93 -17.28
CA GLU A 258 10.65 19.94 -17.60
C GLU A 258 10.92 19.24 -18.93
N GLU A 259 10.35 18.05 -19.15
CA GLU A 259 10.44 17.33 -20.43
C GLU A 259 10.02 18.20 -21.62
N GLN A 260 8.92 18.94 -21.49
CA GLN A 260 8.45 19.85 -22.55
C GLN A 260 9.43 20.98 -22.84
N LYS A 261 10.03 21.57 -21.79
CA LYS A 261 11.04 22.63 -21.94
C LYS A 261 12.31 22.10 -22.59
N THR A 262 12.81 20.95 -22.14
CA THR A 262 14.00 20.30 -22.68
C THR A 262 13.79 19.88 -24.13
N LEU A 263 12.59 19.37 -24.48
CA LEU A 263 12.24 19.05 -25.86
C LEU A 263 12.17 20.31 -26.75
N ALA A 264 11.61 21.41 -26.25
CA ALA A 264 11.61 22.68 -26.98
C ALA A 264 13.03 23.22 -27.19
N MET A 265 13.92 23.08 -26.19
CA MET A 265 15.33 23.42 -26.30
C MET A 265 16.05 22.57 -27.35
N GLN A 266 15.79 21.26 -27.37
CA GLN A 266 16.31 20.37 -28.41
C GLN A 266 15.93 20.87 -29.81
N TYR A 267 14.64 21.17 -30.04
CA TYR A 267 14.19 21.67 -31.34
C TYR A 267 14.82 23.00 -31.73
N LYS A 268 15.03 23.89 -30.76
CA LYS A 268 15.70 25.17 -30.98
C LYS A 268 17.14 24.97 -31.46
N ILE A 269 17.92 24.15 -30.76
CA ILE A 269 19.32 23.86 -31.12
C ILE A 269 19.38 23.18 -32.49
N GLU A 270 18.50 22.20 -32.77
CA GLU A 270 18.46 21.54 -34.08
C GLU A 270 18.13 22.53 -35.22
N GLN A 271 17.26 23.51 -34.98
CA GLN A 271 16.93 24.56 -35.95
C GLN A 271 18.10 25.53 -36.16
N GLU A 272 18.84 25.88 -35.11
CA GLU A 272 20.05 26.70 -35.20
C GLU A 272 21.16 25.98 -35.99
N LEU A 273 21.40 24.69 -35.69
CA LEU A 273 22.31 23.83 -36.45
C LEU A 273 21.90 23.73 -37.93
N PHE A 274 20.61 23.55 -38.20
CA PHE A 274 20.09 23.55 -39.57
C PHE A 274 20.33 24.88 -40.29
N ASN A 275 20.08 26.01 -39.64
CA ASN A 275 20.31 27.33 -40.22
C ASN A 275 21.79 27.56 -40.55
N THR A 276 22.70 27.11 -39.67
CA THR A 276 24.15 27.14 -39.91
C THR A 276 24.50 26.36 -41.17
N THR A 277 24.04 25.11 -41.30
CA THR A 277 24.32 24.30 -42.50
C THR A 277 23.63 24.84 -43.76
N LYS A 278 22.40 25.37 -43.64
CA LYS A 278 21.69 26.00 -44.76
C LYS A 278 22.47 27.17 -45.34
N ASN A 279 23.20 27.92 -44.52
CA ASN A 279 24.02 29.06 -44.95
C ASN A 279 25.40 28.66 -45.50
N LEU A 280 25.83 27.39 -45.35
CA LEU A 280 27.09 26.93 -45.93
C LEU A 280 27.08 26.99 -47.46
N GLY A 281 28.18 27.43 -48.06
CA GLY A 281 28.37 27.45 -49.50
C GLY A 281 28.58 26.05 -50.09
N ASN A 282 28.52 25.94 -51.43
CA ASN A 282 28.97 24.73 -52.11
C ASN A 282 30.47 24.52 -51.88
N GLY A 283 30.87 23.27 -51.63
CA GLY A 283 32.26 22.92 -51.32
C GLY A 283 32.68 23.21 -49.88
N SER A 284 31.73 23.36 -48.95
CA SER A 284 31.99 23.35 -47.50
C SER A 284 32.13 21.91 -46.98
N TYR A 285 33.08 21.65 -46.08
CA TYR A 285 33.24 20.33 -45.47
C TYR A 285 32.23 20.16 -44.32
N VAL A 286 31.56 19.00 -44.27
CA VAL A 286 30.64 18.61 -43.19
C VAL A 286 31.03 17.23 -42.66
N LYS A 287 30.83 17.02 -41.37
CA LYS A 287 31.03 15.72 -40.74
C LYS A 287 29.78 14.86 -40.89
N GLN A 288 29.96 13.55 -40.90
CA GLN A 288 28.90 12.58 -40.67
C GLN A 288 28.07 12.99 -39.46
N GLY A 289 26.74 12.89 -39.57
CA GLY A 289 25.83 13.32 -38.51
C GLY A 289 25.49 14.81 -38.50
N THR A 290 26.08 15.64 -39.37
CA THR A 290 25.66 17.05 -39.53
C THR A 290 24.26 17.13 -40.14
N ILE A 291 23.38 18.01 -39.63
CA ILE A 291 22.08 18.28 -40.26
C ILE A 291 22.31 19.01 -41.59
N ILE A 292 21.89 18.43 -42.71
CA ILE A 292 22.11 18.95 -44.08
C ILE A 292 20.83 19.33 -44.83
N GLY A 293 19.67 18.95 -44.28
CA GLY A 293 18.37 19.13 -44.89
C GLY A 293 17.24 18.82 -43.93
N ARG A 294 16.01 19.05 -44.37
CA ARG A 294 14.81 18.47 -43.77
C ARG A 294 14.14 17.56 -44.79
N GLN A 295 13.49 16.51 -44.33
CA GLN A 295 12.57 15.73 -45.15
C GLN A 295 11.55 16.70 -45.77
N GLY A 296 11.20 16.44 -47.02
CA GLY A 296 10.25 17.26 -47.73
C GLY A 296 9.49 16.46 -48.75
N TYR A 297 8.82 17.19 -49.62
CA TYR A 297 7.98 16.70 -50.70
C TYR A 297 8.19 17.58 -51.94
N THR A 298 9.40 18.13 -52.11
CA THR A 298 9.75 19.00 -53.23
C THR A 298 10.12 18.20 -54.46
N GLY A 299 9.96 18.77 -55.65
CA GLY A 299 10.16 18.05 -56.90
C GLY A 299 9.08 17.00 -57.15
N TYR A 300 9.45 15.90 -57.81
CA TYR A 300 8.50 14.86 -58.20
C TYR A 300 8.36 13.80 -57.11
N VAL A 301 7.35 13.95 -56.24
CA VAL A 301 6.95 12.94 -55.25
C VAL A 301 5.53 12.43 -55.49
N ILE A 302 5.25 11.19 -55.12
CA ILE A 302 3.93 10.54 -55.30
C ILE A 302 3.46 9.98 -53.94
N PRO A 303 2.25 10.35 -53.46
CA PRO A 303 1.40 11.43 -53.98
C PRO A 303 2.05 12.80 -53.82
N SER A 304 1.64 13.79 -54.61
CA SER A 304 2.16 15.16 -54.46
C SER A 304 1.74 15.74 -53.09
N GLY A 305 2.63 16.53 -52.49
CA GLY A 305 2.39 17.18 -51.20
C GLY A 305 2.82 16.34 -49.98
N PRO A 306 2.39 16.74 -48.76
CA PRO A 306 2.88 16.14 -47.51
C PRO A 306 2.69 14.63 -47.40
N ALA A 307 1.67 14.07 -48.05
CA ALA A 307 1.40 12.63 -48.04
C ALA A 307 2.44 11.79 -48.79
N GLY A 308 3.22 12.39 -49.70
CA GLY A 308 4.35 11.75 -50.37
C GLY A 308 5.70 12.20 -49.83
N ALA A 309 5.75 12.81 -48.64
CA ALA A 309 7.01 13.26 -48.06
C ALA A 309 7.92 12.07 -47.75
N HIS A 310 9.10 12.05 -48.36
CA HIS A 310 10.14 11.04 -48.15
C HIS A 310 11.51 11.61 -48.51
N LEU A 311 12.55 10.95 -48.01
CA LEU A 311 13.92 11.14 -48.46
C LEU A 311 14.25 10.08 -49.50
N HIS A 312 14.61 10.51 -50.70
CA HIS A 312 15.25 9.68 -51.72
C HIS A 312 16.76 9.76 -51.49
N PHE A 313 17.33 8.70 -50.91
CA PHE A 313 18.73 8.61 -50.49
C PHE A 313 19.48 7.63 -51.37
N GLY A 314 20.43 8.13 -52.16
CA GLY A 314 21.23 7.31 -53.04
C GLY A 314 22.73 7.46 -52.80
N THR A 315 23.49 6.47 -53.25
CA THR A 315 24.94 6.41 -53.09
C THR A 315 25.62 6.04 -54.40
N LYS A 316 26.81 6.59 -54.62
CA LYS A 316 27.70 6.15 -55.68
C LYS A 316 29.12 5.94 -55.16
N VAL A 317 29.83 5.04 -55.83
CA VAL A 317 31.25 4.78 -55.61
C VAL A 317 31.95 4.84 -56.96
N ASN A 318 32.95 5.71 -57.08
CA ASN A 318 33.68 5.95 -58.33
C ASN A 318 32.74 6.20 -59.54
N GLY A 319 31.71 7.02 -59.33
CA GLY A 319 30.72 7.39 -60.36
C GLY A 319 29.63 6.35 -60.65
N SER A 320 29.77 5.12 -60.13
CA SER A 320 28.78 4.04 -60.32
C SER A 320 27.77 4.01 -59.18
N SER A 321 26.48 3.86 -59.50
CA SER A 321 25.44 3.70 -58.48
C SER A 321 25.66 2.41 -57.70
N VAL A 322 25.64 2.53 -56.37
CA VAL A 322 25.77 1.42 -55.43
C VAL A 322 24.53 1.43 -54.55
N ASN A 323 24.04 0.24 -54.19
CA ASN A 323 22.91 0.11 -53.29
C ASN A 323 23.27 0.74 -51.93
N PRO A 324 22.56 1.79 -51.46
CA PRO A 324 22.84 2.40 -50.16
C PRO A 324 22.86 1.39 -49.01
N CYS A 325 22.03 0.35 -49.07
CA CYS A 325 21.98 -0.70 -48.06
C CYS A 325 23.29 -1.49 -47.89
N SER A 326 24.20 -1.50 -48.88
CA SER A 326 25.49 -2.16 -48.73
C SER A 326 26.54 -1.32 -48.00
N LEU A 327 26.25 -0.03 -47.76
CA LEU A 327 27.16 0.91 -47.10
C LEU A 327 26.63 1.34 -45.72
N LEU A 328 25.31 1.28 -45.51
CA LEU A 328 24.67 1.69 -44.26
C LEU A 328 24.97 0.73 -43.10
N ILE A 329 25.02 1.27 -41.88
CA ILE A 329 25.14 0.49 -40.65
C ILE A 329 23.99 -0.55 -40.53
N PRO A 330 24.31 -1.81 -40.14
CA PRO A 330 23.31 -2.86 -40.03
C PRO A 330 22.39 -2.71 -38.81
N GLY A 331 21.26 -3.42 -38.83
CA GLY A 331 20.36 -3.55 -37.68
C GLY A 331 19.21 -2.55 -37.61
N VAL A 332 19.13 -1.58 -38.53
CA VAL A 332 18.03 -0.59 -38.56
C VAL A 332 16.86 -1.05 -39.41
N VAL A 333 17.11 -1.60 -40.60
CA VAL A 333 16.09 -2.17 -41.49
C VAL A 333 16.47 -3.61 -41.82
N SER A 334 15.54 -4.54 -41.61
CA SER A 334 15.77 -5.96 -41.92
C SER A 334 16.13 -6.14 -43.40
N GLY A 335 17.23 -6.82 -43.69
CA GLY A 335 17.74 -7.02 -45.06
C GLY A 335 18.50 -5.82 -45.66
N CYS A 336 18.71 -4.75 -44.90
CA CYS A 336 19.49 -3.57 -45.30
C CYS A 336 20.55 -3.28 -44.23
N GLY A 337 21.82 -3.24 -44.65
CA GLY A 337 22.96 -3.14 -43.74
C GLY A 337 24.16 -3.89 -44.32
N GLY A 338 25.23 -3.16 -44.61
CA GLY A 338 26.42 -3.71 -45.25
C GLY A 338 27.66 -3.44 -44.41
N ASP A 339 28.68 -2.81 -45.02
CA ASP A 339 29.97 -2.59 -44.35
C ASP A 339 29.93 -1.53 -43.23
N GLY A 340 28.81 -0.81 -43.08
CA GLY A 340 28.63 0.22 -42.05
C GLY A 340 29.49 1.46 -42.27
N SER A 341 30.01 1.67 -43.48
CA SER A 341 30.80 2.85 -43.83
C SER A 341 29.99 4.15 -43.95
N MET A 342 28.68 4.09 -43.77
CA MET A 342 27.76 5.22 -43.71
C MET A 342 26.70 5.08 -42.60
N GLU A 343 26.36 6.19 -41.96
CA GLU A 343 25.22 6.30 -41.05
C GLU A 343 23.89 6.46 -41.80
N TRP A 344 22.80 6.07 -41.14
CA TRP A 344 21.46 6.36 -41.65
C TRP A 344 21.22 7.88 -41.67
N PRO A 345 20.74 8.42 -42.80
CA PRO A 345 20.51 9.86 -42.94
C PRO A 345 19.26 10.35 -42.19
N LEU A 346 18.53 9.44 -41.53
CA LEU A 346 17.37 9.71 -40.72
C LEU A 346 17.48 8.91 -39.41
N LYS A 347 17.34 9.57 -38.26
CA LYS A 347 17.59 8.97 -36.92
C LYS A 347 16.33 8.57 -36.15
N ASN A 348 15.14 9.04 -36.56
CA ASN A 348 13.84 8.70 -35.94
C ASN A 348 13.33 7.35 -36.46
N PRO A 349 12.35 6.68 -35.81
CA PRO A 349 11.65 5.59 -36.47
C PRO A 349 11.12 6.05 -37.84
N PHE A 350 11.37 5.24 -38.86
CA PHE A 350 11.04 5.57 -40.24
C PHE A 350 10.56 4.33 -40.98
N ASN A 351 9.77 4.59 -42.02
CA ASN A 351 9.34 3.55 -42.94
C ASN A 351 10.33 3.46 -44.09
N TYR A 352 10.78 2.24 -44.38
CA TYR A 352 11.45 1.91 -45.63
C TYR A 352 10.38 1.74 -46.70
N THR A 353 10.19 2.78 -47.51
CA THR A 353 9.08 2.86 -48.48
C THR A 353 9.46 2.31 -49.85
N SER A 354 10.74 2.35 -50.22
CA SER A 354 11.19 1.73 -51.45
C SER A 354 12.66 1.35 -51.49
N ALA A 355 12.94 0.30 -52.26
CA ALA A 355 14.27 -0.29 -52.39
C ALA A 355 15.03 0.16 -53.63
N TYR A 356 16.34 0.04 -53.55
CA TYR A 356 17.26 0.15 -54.69
C TYR A 356 17.05 -1.01 -55.67
N GLY A 357 17.05 -0.71 -56.97
CA GLY A 357 16.96 -1.71 -58.04
C GLY A 357 15.80 -1.50 -59.01
N TRP A 358 15.48 -2.53 -59.79
CA TRP A 358 14.39 -2.48 -60.77
C TRP A 358 13.03 -2.50 -60.09
N ARG A 359 12.21 -1.46 -60.32
CA ARG A 359 10.82 -1.36 -59.87
C ARG A 359 9.94 -0.80 -60.99
N TRP A 360 8.81 -1.46 -61.28
CA TRP A 360 7.85 -1.01 -62.30
C TRP A 360 8.50 -0.58 -63.62
N GLU A 361 9.37 -1.44 -64.16
CA GLU A 361 10.12 -1.20 -65.40
C GLU A 361 11.05 0.02 -65.40
N ARG A 362 11.31 0.61 -64.22
CA ARG A 362 12.23 1.73 -64.04
C ARG A 362 13.30 1.37 -63.01
N TRP A 363 14.54 1.76 -63.30
CA TRP A 363 15.63 1.63 -62.35
C TRP A 363 15.50 2.69 -61.24
N HIS A 364 15.56 2.26 -60.00
CA HIS A 364 15.62 3.11 -58.82
C HIS A 364 17.03 3.08 -58.23
N ASP A 365 17.75 4.20 -58.32
CA ASP A 365 19.15 4.32 -57.95
C ASP A 365 19.39 4.72 -56.48
N ALA A 366 18.36 4.58 -55.65
CA ALA A 366 18.33 4.99 -54.26
C ALA A 366 17.42 4.11 -53.40
N ILE A 367 17.35 4.41 -52.11
CA ILE A 367 16.30 3.93 -51.22
C ILE A 367 15.40 5.11 -50.81
N ASP A 368 14.12 4.84 -50.64
CA ASP A 368 13.15 5.85 -50.18
C ASP A 368 12.77 5.56 -48.74
N ILE A 369 13.06 6.50 -47.84
CA ILE A 369 12.71 6.41 -46.41
C ILE A 369 11.89 7.61 -45.97
N SER A 370 10.93 7.40 -45.06
CA SER A 370 10.08 8.49 -44.56
C SER A 370 9.91 8.42 -43.05
N SER A 371 10.16 9.53 -42.36
CA SER A 371 9.90 9.66 -40.93
C SER A 371 8.42 9.46 -40.63
N THR A 372 8.12 8.59 -39.66
CA THR A 372 6.75 8.37 -39.19
C THR A 372 6.27 9.43 -38.21
N ALA A 373 7.19 10.22 -37.66
CA ALA A 373 6.91 11.20 -36.62
C ALA A 373 6.69 12.62 -37.17
N ASN A 374 7.39 13.01 -38.24
CA ASN A 374 7.35 14.37 -38.77
C ASN A 374 7.74 14.42 -40.26
N VAL A 375 6.88 15.02 -41.10
CA VAL A 375 7.13 15.21 -42.54
C VAL A 375 8.33 16.12 -42.85
N HIS A 376 8.83 16.86 -41.86
CA HIS A 376 10.01 17.73 -41.91
C HIS A 376 11.13 17.29 -40.95
N ALA A 377 11.25 15.99 -40.68
CA ALA A 377 12.36 15.44 -39.89
C ALA A 377 13.73 15.86 -40.45
N TYR A 378 14.70 16.14 -39.57
CA TYR A 378 16.04 16.51 -39.99
C TYR A 378 16.75 15.36 -40.70
N ILE A 379 17.45 15.71 -41.79
CA ILE A 379 18.27 14.81 -42.60
C ILE A 379 19.74 15.04 -42.25
N TYR A 380 20.44 13.96 -41.96
CA TYR A 380 21.82 13.97 -41.52
C TYR A 380 22.77 13.49 -42.62
N ALA A 381 23.98 14.06 -42.66
CA ALA A 381 25.05 13.58 -43.54
C ALA A 381 25.40 12.13 -43.15
N ALA A 382 25.41 11.24 -44.14
CA ALA A 382 25.62 9.80 -43.95
C ALA A 382 27.10 9.47 -43.79
N HIS A 383 27.98 10.35 -44.25
CA HIS A 383 29.43 10.27 -44.10
C HIS A 383 30.05 11.66 -44.13
N ASP A 384 31.31 11.74 -43.74
CA ASP A 384 32.15 12.93 -43.89
C ASP A 384 32.34 13.31 -45.37
N GLY A 385 32.34 14.60 -45.67
CA GLY A 385 32.71 15.07 -47.00
C GLY A 385 32.33 16.50 -47.34
N TRP A 386 32.45 16.84 -48.61
CA TRP A 386 32.20 18.16 -49.16
C TRP A 386 30.74 18.30 -49.61
N LEU A 387 30.04 19.25 -49.01
CA LEU A 387 28.63 19.55 -49.24
C LEU A 387 28.41 20.35 -50.51
N TYR A 388 27.52 19.87 -51.36
CA TYR A 388 26.96 20.59 -52.50
C TYR A 388 25.44 20.62 -52.37
N LYS A 389 24.86 21.76 -52.73
CA LYS A 389 23.42 22.00 -52.67
C LYS A 389 22.90 22.65 -53.94
N GLY A 390 21.61 22.44 -54.19
CA GLY A 390 20.89 23.12 -55.25
C GLY A 390 19.43 22.68 -55.31
N GLY A 391 18.78 23.09 -56.40
CA GLY A 391 17.37 22.79 -56.65
C GLY A 391 16.44 23.93 -56.26
N SER A 392 15.15 23.67 -56.42
CA SER A 392 14.05 24.57 -56.12
C SER A 392 12.84 23.75 -55.67
N THR A 393 11.78 24.40 -55.19
CA THR A 393 10.54 23.70 -54.82
C THR A 393 9.98 22.84 -55.98
N SER A 394 10.05 23.32 -57.22
CA SER A 394 9.55 22.60 -58.40
C SER A 394 10.49 21.51 -58.91
N GLN A 395 11.82 21.70 -58.77
CA GLN A 395 12.82 20.75 -59.24
C GLN A 395 13.24 19.72 -58.17
N GLY A 396 12.87 19.97 -56.92
CA GLY A 396 13.33 19.22 -55.76
C GLY A 396 14.61 19.82 -55.21
N PHE A 397 14.60 20.21 -53.93
CA PHE A 397 15.85 20.55 -53.24
C PHE A 397 16.68 19.30 -53.05
N TRP A 398 17.97 19.42 -53.30
CA TRP A 398 18.91 18.32 -53.16
C TRP A 398 20.17 18.73 -52.42
N ARG A 399 20.81 17.73 -51.80
CA ARG A 399 22.18 17.80 -51.27
C ARG A 399 23.01 16.66 -51.84
N LYS A 400 24.31 16.88 -51.92
CA LYS A 400 25.32 15.86 -52.22
C LYS A 400 26.48 16.02 -51.25
N ILE A 401 26.94 14.93 -50.66
CA ILE A 401 28.16 14.89 -49.85
C ILE A 401 29.18 14.04 -50.60
N CYS A 402 30.30 14.66 -50.97
CA CYS A 402 31.33 14.02 -51.78
C CYS A 402 32.59 13.80 -50.95
N GLU A 403 33.15 12.59 -50.98
CA GLU A 403 34.42 12.28 -50.32
C GLU A 403 35.57 13.14 -50.89
N THR A 404 35.58 13.33 -52.21
CA THR A 404 36.54 14.19 -52.92
C THR A 404 35.91 15.54 -53.28
N LYS A 405 36.58 16.65 -52.91
CA LYS A 405 36.08 18.02 -53.13
C LYS A 405 35.81 18.33 -54.61
N ASP A 406 36.83 18.24 -55.44
CA ASP A 406 36.75 18.75 -56.82
C ASP A 406 36.18 17.74 -57.81
N ASN A 407 35.88 16.51 -57.36
CA ASN A 407 35.34 15.46 -58.22
C ASN A 407 34.51 14.43 -57.43
N CYS A 408 33.20 14.66 -57.34
CA CYS A 408 32.28 13.71 -56.71
C CYS A 408 32.23 12.33 -57.40
N ASN A 409 32.73 12.19 -58.63
CA ASN A 409 32.80 10.88 -59.29
C ASN A 409 34.01 10.04 -58.84
N GLN A 410 34.89 10.58 -57.99
CA GLN A 410 36.00 9.87 -57.39
C GLN A 410 35.71 9.62 -55.90
N GLY A 411 35.80 8.35 -55.49
CA GLY A 411 35.44 7.94 -54.15
C GLY A 411 33.93 7.79 -53.97
N LYS A 412 33.49 7.85 -52.72
CA LYS A 412 32.08 7.73 -52.33
C LYS A 412 31.39 9.09 -52.39
N TYR A 413 30.17 9.12 -52.87
CA TYR A 413 29.28 10.25 -52.60
C TYR A 413 27.85 9.79 -52.33
N SER A 414 27.17 10.52 -51.46
CA SER A 414 25.76 10.35 -51.15
C SER A 414 24.95 11.52 -51.71
N PHE A 415 23.73 11.25 -52.16
CA PHE A 415 22.79 12.27 -52.61
C PHE A 415 21.43 12.12 -51.96
N TYR A 416 20.81 13.27 -51.72
CA TYR A 416 19.63 13.44 -50.90
C TYR A 416 18.65 14.29 -51.71
N LEU A 417 17.51 13.75 -52.09
CA LEU A 417 16.50 14.47 -52.88
C LEU A 417 15.21 14.68 -52.08
N HIS A 418 14.32 15.49 -52.66
CA HIS A 418 13.01 15.84 -52.10
C HIS A 418 13.08 16.59 -50.77
N LEU A 419 14.19 17.29 -50.52
CA LEU A 419 14.40 17.99 -49.25
C LEU A 419 13.49 19.22 -49.13
N ALA A 420 13.31 19.70 -47.90
CA ALA A 420 12.74 21.00 -47.58
C ALA A 420 13.83 21.93 -47.05
N GLU A 421 13.77 23.21 -47.44
CA GLU A 421 14.67 24.28 -46.96
C GLU A 421 14.05 25.19 -45.92
#